data_AF-A0A3C0ALZ0-F1
#
_entry.id   AF-A0A3C0ALZ0-F1
#
_cell.length_a   1.000
_cell.length_b   1.000
_cell.length_c   1.000
_cell.angle_alpha   90.00
_cell.angle_beta   90.00
_cell.angle_gamma   90.00
#
_symmetry.space_group_name_H-M   'P 1'
#
loop_
_entity.id
_entity.type
_entity.pdbx_description
1 polymer ?
#
loop_
_entity_poly.entity_id
_entity_poly.type
_entity_poly.pdbx_seq_one_letter_code
_entity_poly.pdbx_strand_id
1 'polypeptide(L)'
;MCTSEGIRKELTLILPTLLQALTDAATPDGSLINFERFINSVSEPEVMLNFLTHNPRAVEILVRLFVGSQFLTEILLKNPDYLERLTRYNRIAEFKSQQQFYSEAMAAARQEERSTADIFDILRRFQRWELLRIGACDTFGLMDLK
;
A
#
# COMPACT_ATOMS: atom_id res chain seq x y z
N MET A 1 -5.91 19.73 2.30
CA MET A 1 -5.24 19.04 1.18
C MET A 1 -4.61 19.98 0.13
N CYS A 2 -5.13 21.16 -0.18
CA CYS A 2 -4.55 22.05 -1.21
C CYS A 2 -3.67 23.16 -0.61
N THR A 3 -2.44 22.83 -0.22
CA THR A 3 -1.49 23.79 0.39
C THR A 3 -0.50 24.41 -0.60
N SER A 4 -0.29 23.80 -1.77
CA SER A 4 0.58 24.33 -2.84
C SER A 4 -0.12 24.27 -4.21
N GLU A 5 0.35 25.10 -5.15
CA GLU A 5 -0.12 25.08 -6.55
C GLU A 5 0.20 23.75 -7.25
N GLY A 6 1.36 23.15 -6.94
CA GLY A 6 1.78 21.84 -7.45
C GLY A 6 0.83 20.71 -7.04
N ILE A 7 0.48 20.62 -5.75
CA ILE A 7 -0.48 19.63 -5.26
C ILE A 7 -1.85 19.80 -5.94
N ARG A 8 -2.33 21.04 -6.12
CA ARG A 8 -3.60 21.29 -6.81
C ARG A 8 -3.57 20.82 -8.27
N LYS A 9 -2.46 21.08 -8.97
CA LYS A 9 -2.25 20.63 -10.34
C LYS A 9 -2.29 19.10 -10.42
N GLU A 10 -1.51 18.41 -9.61
CA GLU A 10 -1.47 16.93 -9.61
C GLU A 10 -2.83 16.33 -9.19
N LEU A 11 -3.51 16.91 -8.21
CA LEU A 11 -4.86 16.49 -7.82
C LEU A 11 -5.86 16.62 -8.99
N THR A 12 -5.74 17.66 -9.81
CA THR A 12 -6.59 17.85 -10.99
C THR A 12 -6.31 16.79 -12.06
N LEU A 13 -5.04 16.39 -12.21
CA LEU A 13 -4.62 15.38 -13.18
C LEU A 13 -5.08 13.96 -12.80
N ILE A 14 -4.98 13.59 -11.51
CA ILE A 14 -5.41 12.27 -11.04
C ILE A 14 -6.94 12.15 -10.93
N LEU A 15 -7.67 13.27 -10.81
CA LEU A 15 -9.11 13.30 -10.52
C LEU A 15 -9.94 12.36 -11.42
N PRO A 16 -9.78 12.35 -12.76
CA PRO A 16 -10.59 11.48 -13.63
C PRO A 16 -10.37 9.99 -13.33
N THR A 17 -9.11 9.58 -13.14
CA THR A 17 -8.74 8.20 -12.80
C THR A 17 -9.28 7.80 -11.43
N LEU A 18 -9.16 8.70 -10.44
CA LEU A 18 -9.67 8.47 -9.09
C LEU A 18 -11.20 8.35 -9.09
N LEU A 19 -11.90 9.25 -9.77
CA LEU A 19 -13.37 9.23 -9.86
C LEU A 19 -13.88 7.98 -10.56
N GLN A 20 -13.21 7.53 -11.61
CA GLN A 20 -13.55 6.27 -12.27
C GLN A 20 -13.43 5.10 -11.29
N ALA A 21 -12.28 4.97 -10.60
CA ALA A 21 -12.06 3.91 -9.64
C ALA A 21 -13.04 3.96 -8.45
N LEU A 22 -13.39 5.16 -7.97
CA LEU A 22 -14.39 5.35 -6.91
C LEU A 22 -15.80 5.02 -7.35
N THR A 23 -16.16 5.26 -8.61
CA THR A 23 -17.49 4.92 -9.15
C THR A 23 -17.71 3.41 -9.15
N ASP A 24 -16.64 2.64 -9.40
CA ASP A 24 -16.67 1.18 -9.40
C ASP A 24 -16.52 0.58 -7.97
N ALA A 25 -16.31 1.41 -6.95
CA ALA A 25 -16.11 0.98 -5.57
C ALA A 25 -17.44 0.72 -4.85
N ALA A 26 -17.49 -0.31 -4.00
CA ALA A 26 -18.67 -0.61 -3.20
C ALA A 26 -19.00 0.48 -2.15
N THR A 27 -17.98 1.22 -1.69
CA THR A 27 -18.12 2.31 -0.72
C THR A 27 -17.36 3.57 -1.15
N PRO A 28 -17.87 4.35 -2.13
CA PRO A 28 -17.17 5.49 -2.71
C PRO A 28 -16.77 6.56 -1.69
N ASP A 29 -17.70 6.95 -0.81
CA ASP A 29 -17.45 7.99 0.21
C ASP A 29 -16.35 7.56 1.21
N GLY A 30 -16.41 6.31 1.67
CA GLY A 30 -15.40 5.74 2.57
C GLY A 30 -14.02 5.67 1.90
N SER A 31 -13.98 5.30 0.63
CA SER A 31 -12.74 5.27 -0.17
C SER A 31 -12.16 6.67 -0.39
N LEU A 32 -13.01 7.70 -0.58
CA LEU A 32 -12.55 9.09 -0.68
C LEU A 32 -11.95 9.58 0.64
N ILE A 33 -12.58 9.28 1.78
CA ILE A 33 -12.05 9.60 3.11
C ILE A 33 -10.69 8.91 3.31
N ASN A 34 -10.58 7.62 2.97
CA ASN A 34 -9.32 6.89 3.10
C ASN A 34 -8.24 7.40 2.13
N PHE A 35 -8.61 7.88 0.94
CA PHE A 35 -7.69 8.54 0.01
C PHE A 35 -7.13 9.84 0.61
N GLU A 36 -7.98 10.69 1.20
CA GLU A 36 -7.52 11.89 1.90
C GLU A 36 -6.56 11.54 3.05
N ARG A 37 -6.92 10.56 3.88
CA ARG A 37 -6.06 10.06 4.96
C ARG A 37 -4.72 9.56 4.43
N PHE A 38 -4.71 8.87 3.29
CA PHE A 38 -3.49 8.36 2.67
C PHE A 38 -2.56 9.48 2.22
N ILE A 39 -3.07 10.45 1.45
CA ILE A 39 -2.25 11.57 0.99
C ILE A 39 -1.72 12.41 2.18
N ASN A 40 -2.50 12.58 3.24
CA ASN A 40 -2.06 13.27 4.46
C ASN A 40 -1.04 12.47 5.28
N SER A 41 -0.93 11.14 5.08
CA SER A 41 0.06 10.30 5.75
C SER A 41 1.44 10.29 5.09
N VAL A 42 1.52 10.78 3.84
CA VAL A 42 2.74 10.79 3.04
C VAL A 42 3.57 12.03 3.35
N SER A 43 4.88 11.87 3.49
CA SER A 43 5.80 12.99 3.75
C SER A 43 5.92 13.98 2.58
N GLU A 44 5.84 13.48 1.34
CA GLU A 44 5.89 14.25 0.09
C GLU A 44 4.62 14.04 -0.77
N PRO A 45 3.49 14.68 -0.43
CA PRO A 45 2.21 14.46 -1.10
C PRO A 45 2.23 14.73 -2.61
N GLU A 46 2.98 15.75 -3.04
CA GLU A 46 3.09 16.12 -4.46
C GLU A 46 3.77 15.01 -5.28
N VAL A 47 4.84 14.41 -4.76
CA VAL A 47 5.55 13.28 -5.39
C VAL A 47 4.64 12.06 -5.48
N MET A 48 3.92 11.74 -4.40
CA MET A 48 2.98 10.62 -4.39
C MET A 48 1.80 10.85 -5.35
N LEU A 49 1.22 12.05 -5.40
CA LEU A 49 0.17 12.37 -6.37
C LEU A 49 0.70 12.25 -7.80
N ASN A 50 1.90 12.74 -8.09
CA ASN A 50 2.54 12.56 -9.39
C ASN A 50 2.75 11.08 -9.74
N PHE A 51 3.21 10.25 -8.78
CA PHE A 51 3.32 8.80 -8.96
C PHE A 51 1.97 8.17 -9.31
N LEU A 52 0.90 8.53 -8.59
CA LEU A 52 -0.45 8.03 -8.85
C LEU A 52 -0.98 8.47 -10.21
N THR A 53 -0.74 9.72 -10.61
CA THR A 53 -1.10 10.25 -11.96
C THR A 53 -0.49 9.39 -13.07
N HIS A 54 0.76 8.95 -12.92
CA HIS A 54 1.47 8.15 -13.92
C HIS A 54 1.28 6.64 -13.76
N ASN A 55 0.57 6.20 -12.73
CA ASN A 55 0.39 4.78 -12.42
C ASN A 55 -1.07 4.48 -12.03
N PRO A 56 -1.99 4.36 -13.01
CA PRO A 56 -3.42 4.09 -12.75
C PRO A 56 -3.65 2.82 -11.91
N ARG A 57 -2.78 1.82 -12.06
CA ARG A 57 -2.83 0.59 -11.26
C ARG A 57 -2.60 0.84 -9.77
N ALA A 58 -1.80 1.84 -9.40
CA ALA A 58 -1.65 2.24 -8.00
C ALA A 58 -2.97 2.76 -7.42
N VAL A 59 -3.73 3.53 -8.20
CA VAL A 59 -5.05 4.04 -7.83
C VAL A 59 -6.03 2.89 -7.63
N GLU A 60 -6.04 1.91 -8.54
CA GLU A 60 -6.86 0.69 -8.40
C GLU A 60 -6.51 -0.08 -7.12
N ILE A 61 -5.20 -0.24 -6.81
CA ILE A 61 -4.73 -0.91 -5.57
C ILE A 61 -5.25 -0.17 -4.33
N LEU A 62 -5.12 1.15 -4.30
CA LEU A 62 -5.63 1.95 -3.19
C LEU A 62 -7.13 1.75 -2.98
N VAL A 63 -7.93 1.97 -4.03
CA VAL A 63 -9.39 1.90 -3.91
C VAL A 63 -9.85 0.50 -3.52
N ARG A 64 -9.25 -0.55 -4.09
CA ARG A 64 -9.58 -1.94 -3.71
C ARG A 64 -9.21 -2.25 -2.27
N LEU A 65 -8.06 -1.78 -1.77
CA LEU A 65 -7.68 -1.96 -0.37
C LEU A 65 -8.62 -1.23 0.58
N PHE A 66 -9.02 0.00 0.23
CA PHE A 66 -9.94 0.82 1.03
C PHE A 66 -11.30 0.17 1.20
N VAL A 67 -11.80 -0.50 0.16
CA VAL A 67 -13.07 -1.23 0.21
C VAL A 67 -12.90 -2.61 0.85
N GLY A 68 -11.81 -3.32 0.53
CA GLY A 68 -11.64 -4.73 0.88
C GLY A 68 -11.25 -4.96 2.35
N SER A 69 -10.51 -4.05 2.97
CA SER A 69 -10.11 -4.22 4.37
C SER A 69 -9.65 -2.93 5.05
N GLN A 70 -10.38 -2.50 6.07
CA GLN A 70 -9.95 -1.39 6.93
C GLN A 70 -8.61 -1.72 7.62
N PHE A 71 -8.39 -2.97 8.02
CA PHE A 71 -7.14 -3.38 8.66
C PHE A 71 -5.93 -3.19 7.73
N LEU A 72 -6.03 -3.61 6.46
CA LEU A 72 -4.96 -3.42 5.48
C LEU A 72 -4.78 -1.94 5.14
N THR A 73 -5.87 -1.19 5.07
CA THR A 73 -5.84 0.27 4.91
C THR A 73 -5.03 0.92 6.03
N GLU A 74 -5.27 0.58 7.29
CA GLU A 74 -4.49 1.12 8.41
C GLU A 74 -3.00 0.72 8.38
N ILE A 75 -2.66 -0.45 7.83
CA ILE A 75 -1.26 -0.83 7.60
C ILE A 75 -0.62 0.11 6.57
N LEU A 76 -1.32 0.35 5.46
CA LEU A 76 -0.85 1.20 4.37
C LEU A 76 -0.74 2.68 4.79
N LEU A 77 -1.71 3.21 5.51
CA LEU A 77 -1.67 4.59 6.06
C LEU A 77 -0.46 4.81 6.99
N LYS A 78 0.00 3.76 7.69
CA LYS A 78 1.20 3.84 8.53
C LYS A 78 2.50 3.66 7.75
N ASN A 79 2.45 3.15 6.53
CA ASN A 79 3.61 2.83 5.70
C ASN A 79 3.28 3.11 4.21
N PRO A 80 3.09 4.38 3.82
CA PRO A 80 2.57 4.72 2.50
C PRO A 80 3.48 4.25 1.35
N ASP A 81 4.79 4.13 1.58
CA ASP A 81 5.78 3.60 0.63
C ASP A 81 5.48 2.15 0.20
N TYR A 82 4.66 1.42 0.97
CA TYR A 82 4.22 0.08 0.60
C TYR A 82 3.41 0.08 -0.69
N LEU A 83 2.74 1.18 -1.04
CA LEU A 83 2.00 1.28 -2.29
C LEU A 83 2.91 1.10 -3.51
N GLU A 84 4.05 1.80 -3.55
CA GLU A 84 5.03 1.64 -4.63
C GLU A 84 5.59 0.23 -4.71
N ARG A 85 5.72 -0.43 -3.56
CA ARG A 85 6.16 -1.83 -3.53
C ARG A 85 5.08 -2.77 -4.07
N LEU A 86 3.80 -2.47 -3.83
CA LEU A 86 2.64 -3.23 -4.32
C LEU A 86 2.39 -3.07 -5.84
N THR A 87 2.91 -2.02 -6.48
CA THR A 87 2.78 -1.88 -7.94
C THR A 87 3.80 -2.72 -8.72
N ARG A 88 4.85 -3.23 -8.08
CA ARG A 88 5.90 -4.03 -8.71
C ARG A 88 5.43 -5.50 -8.88
N TYR A 89 4.66 -5.75 -9.96
CA TYR A 89 3.94 -7.01 -10.28
C TYR A 89 4.75 -8.31 -10.03
N ASN A 90 6.02 -8.34 -10.44
CA ASN A 90 6.77 -9.60 -10.57
C ASN A 90 7.14 -10.33 -9.26
N ARG A 91 6.86 -9.77 -8.07
CA ARG A 91 7.24 -10.40 -6.78
C ARG A 91 6.12 -10.54 -5.76
N ILE A 92 4.92 -10.06 -6.07
CA ILE A 92 3.83 -9.96 -5.09
C ILE A 92 3.00 -11.23 -5.10
N ALA A 93 2.77 -11.82 -6.29
CA ALA A 93 1.99 -13.05 -6.47
C ALA A 93 2.79 -14.35 -6.21
N GLU A 94 4.07 -14.28 -5.89
CA GLU A 94 4.83 -15.46 -5.51
C GLU A 94 4.39 -15.96 -4.13
N PHE A 95 3.86 -17.19 -4.09
CA PHE A 95 3.59 -17.90 -2.85
C PHE A 95 4.91 -18.26 -2.19
N LYS A 96 5.13 -17.71 -1.00
CA LYS A 96 6.28 -18.08 -0.18
C LYS A 96 5.96 -19.35 0.57
N SER A 97 6.86 -20.32 0.53
CA SER A 97 6.79 -21.45 1.47
C SER A 97 6.97 -20.95 2.91
N GLN A 98 6.48 -21.70 3.88
CA GLN A 98 6.68 -21.38 5.30
C GLN A 98 8.17 -21.23 5.64
N GLN A 99 9.02 -22.05 5.02
CA GLN A 99 10.48 -21.98 5.18
C GLN A 99 11.06 -20.69 4.60
N GLN A 100 10.61 -20.28 3.41
CA GLN A 100 11.03 -19.02 2.80
C GLN A 100 10.63 -17.84 3.67
N PHE A 101 9.37 -17.78 4.13
CA PHE A 101 8.89 -16.74 5.04
C PHE A 101 9.75 -16.63 6.30
N TYR A 102 10.03 -17.76 6.97
CA TYR A 102 10.86 -17.78 8.17
C TYR A 102 12.29 -17.33 7.87
N SER A 103 12.89 -17.81 6.78
CA SER A 103 14.25 -17.46 6.40
C SER A 103 14.41 -15.96 6.11
N GLU A 104 13.44 -15.34 5.44
CA GLU A 104 13.45 -13.91 5.15
C GLU A 104 13.24 -13.06 6.40
N ALA A 105 12.33 -13.48 7.31
CA ALA A 105 12.11 -12.80 8.58
C ALA A 105 13.38 -12.79 9.43
N MET A 106 14.05 -13.94 9.53
CA MET A 106 15.32 -14.07 10.24
C MET A 106 16.44 -13.30 9.55
N ALA A 107 16.49 -13.30 8.22
CA ALA A 107 17.47 -12.51 7.46
C ALA A 107 17.28 -11.00 7.69
N ALA A 108 16.05 -10.50 7.73
CA ALA A 108 15.76 -9.10 8.02
C ALA A 108 16.19 -8.69 9.44
N ALA A 109 15.99 -9.60 10.41
CA ALA A 109 16.35 -9.41 11.80
C ALA A 109 17.87 -9.54 12.07
N ARG A 110 18.60 -10.30 11.24
CA ARG A 110 20.05 -10.56 11.39
C ARG A 110 20.88 -9.30 11.11
N GLN A 111 21.28 -8.61 12.17
CA GLN A 111 22.46 -7.74 12.20
C GLN A 111 23.11 -7.82 13.58
N GLU A 112 24.44 -7.79 13.59
CA GLU A 112 25.22 -7.60 14.81
C GLU A 112 24.93 -6.18 15.34
N GLU A 113 24.87 -6.01 16.67
CA GLU A 113 24.65 -4.73 17.38
C GLU A 113 23.20 -4.19 17.50
N ARG A 114 22.16 -4.98 17.23
CA ARG A 114 20.75 -4.55 17.49
C ARG A 114 20.25 -4.91 18.88
N SER A 115 19.46 -4.01 19.48
CA SER A 115 18.73 -4.35 20.70
C SER A 115 17.59 -5.33 20.41
N THR A 116 17.11 -6.03 21.45
CA THR A 116 15.93 -6.90 21.32
C THR A 116 14.68 -6.14 20.85
N ALA A 117 14.55 -4.86 21.24
CA ALA A 117 13.43 -4.03 20.83
C ALA A 117 13.45 -3.76 19.31
N ASP A 118 14.63 -3.44 18.76
CA ASP A 118 14.81 -3.21 17.32
C ASP A 118 14.47 -4.44 16.50
N ILE A 119 14.90 -5.62 16.98
CA ILE A 119 14.58 -6.91 16.34
C ILE A 119 13.07 -7.11 16.27
N PHE A 120 12.34 -6.89 17.38
CA PHE A 120 10.89 -7.02 17.36
C PHE A 120 10.20 -6.02 16.44
N ASP A 121 10.69 -4.79 16.35
CA ASP A 121 10.12 -3.79 15.45
C ASP A 121 10.33 -4.14 13.97
N ILE A 122 11.50 -4.69 13.63
CA ILE A 122 11.78 -5.21 12.29
C ILE A 122 10.81 -6.36 11.94
N LEU A 123 10.64 -7.32 12.86
CA LEU A 123 9.73 -8.43 12.65
C LEU A 123 8.26 -7.96 12.51
N ARG A 124 7.84 -6.96 13.28
CA ARG A 124 6.50 -6.35 13.14
C ARG A 124 6.33 -5.67 11.77
N ARG A 125 7.34 -4.94 11.29
CA ARG A 125 7.31 -4.32 9.95
C ARG A 125 7.26 -5.38 8.85
N PHE A 126 8.07 -6.44 8.98
CA PHE A 126 8.04 -7.58 8.06
C PHE A 126 6.66 -8.25 8.01
N GLN A 127 6.08 -8.55 9.17
CA GLN A 127 4.75 -9.15 9.26
C GLN A 127 3.66 -8.26 8.65
N ARG A 128 3.65 -6.96 8.96
CA ARG A 128 2.68 -6.00 8.39
C ARG A 128 2.79 -5.92 6.87
N TRP A 129 4.01 -5.88 6.34
CA TRP A 129 4.24 -5.90 4.91
C TRP A 129 3.69 -7.19 4.27
N GLU A 130 3.99 -8.36 4.84
CA GLU A 130 3.51 -9.63 4.28
C GLU A 130 1.98 -9.77 4.36
N LEU A 131 1.35 -9.32 5.44
CA LEU A 131 -0.12 -9.26 5.54
C LEU A 131 -0.72 -8.36 4.46
N LEU A 132 -0.15 -7.18 4.23
CA LEU A 132 -0.60 -6.27 3.19
C LEU A 132 -0.39 -6.87 1.79
N ARG A 133 0.77 -7.49 1.53
CA ARG A 133 1.09 -8.15 0.26
C ARG A 133 0.09 -9.25 -0.06
N ILE A 134 -0.12 -10.17 0.89
CA ILE A 134 -1.04 -11.31 0.75
C ILE A 134 -2.46 -10.79 0.55
N GLY A 135 -2.94 -9.89 1.41
CA GLY A 135 -4.29 -9.35 1.30
C GLY A 135 -4.53 -8.56 0.01
N ALA A 136 -3.53 -7.82 -0.47
CA ALA A 136 -3.60 -7.16 -1.77
C ALA A 136 -3.72 -8.21 -2.89
N CYS A 137 -2.87 -9.24 -2.92
CA CYS A 137 -2.99 -10.30 -3.93
C CYS A 137 -4.35 -10.99 -3.92
N ASP A 138 -4.92 -11.23 -2.75
CA ASP A 138 -6.24 -11.86 -2.60
C ASP A 138 -7.32 -10.98 -3.24
N THR A 139 -7.32 -9.68 -2.90
CA THR A 139 -8.26 -8.69 -3.43
C THR A 139 -8.16 -8.52 -4.95
N PHE A 140 -6.99 -8.78 -5.53
CA PHE A 140 -6.78 -8.73 -6.98
C PHE A 140 -7.02 -10.08 -7.69
N GLY A 141 -7.40 -11.14 -6.98
CA GLY A 141 -7.54 -12.48 -7.54
C GLY A 141 -6.23 -13.03 -8.08
N LEU A 142 -5.09 -12.54 -7.57
CA LEU A 142 -3.74 -12.95 -7.98
C LEU A 142 -3.25 -14.18 -7.21
N MET A 143 -4.00 -14.61 -6.19
CA MET A 143 -3.78 -15.87 -5.50
C MET A 143 -4.84 -16.86 -5.97
N ASP A 144 -4.50 -17.70 -6.95
CA ASP A 144 -5.24 -18.95 -7.16
C ASP A 144 -5.00 -19.82 -5.92
N LEU A 145 -6.01 -19.90 -5.05
CA LEU A 145 -6.11 -20.93 -4.01
C LEU A 145 -6.24 -22.28 -4.74
N LYS A 146 -5.11 -22.93 -5.03
CA LYS A 146 -5.06 -24.31 -5.50
C LYS A 146 -5.23 -25.30 -4.36
#